data_AF-A0A9X3PQY9-F1
#
_entry.id   AF-A0A9X3PQY9-F1
#
_cell.length_a   1.000
_cell.length_b   1.000
_cell.length_c   1.000
_cell.angle_alpha   90.00
_cell.angle_beta   90.00
_cell.angle_gamma   90.00
#
_symmetry.space_group_name_H-M   'P 1'
#
loop_
_entity.id
_entity.type
_entity.pdbx_description
1 polymer ?
#
loop_
_entity_poly.entity_id
_entity_poly.type
_entity_poly.pdbx_seq_one_letter_code
_entity_poly.pdbx_strand_id
1 'polypeptide(L)'
;MALVIYLGNRGIFLKHTRWLSNLAGFILVLAFPTVLFGAIDVAREGLLLAASHTSNLQLVSFHVLRLLAIGAVIKYIQGQLPLHFVILGSGPDLLFAASAVGVTILEATAPLGQDFLIVWHIVGFFVFFGAGISMFFSVPSLFRIYHDKPDTSLVFQFPMLLAPNFTVPLFALAHVFALVKLFGHFNHVLIP
;
A
#
# COMPACT_ATOMS: atom_id res chain seq x y z
N MET A 1 4.60 -13.99 -7.93
CA MET A 1 3.23 -14.33 -7.49
C MET A 1 3.03 -15.84 -7.22
N ALA A 2 3.32 -16.73 -8.19
CA ALA A 2 3.12 -18.19 -8.03
C ALA A 2 3.82 -18.80 -6.81
N LEU A 3 5.07 -18.40 -6.53
CA LEU A 3 5.81 -18.87 -5.34
C LEU A 3 5.10 -18.46 -4.04
N VAL A 4 4.65 -17.21 -3.92
CA VAL A 4 3.96 -16.73 -2.71
C VAL A 4 2.63 -17.44 -2.51
N ILE A 5 1.88 -17.71 -3.59
CA ILE A 5 0.66 -18.52 -3.54
C ILE A 5 0.97 -19.94 -3.07
N TYR A 6 2.00 -20.57 -3.64
CA TYR A 6 2.43 -21.92 -3.25
C TYR A 6 2.84 -22.00 -1.78
N LEU A 7 3.70 -21.09 -1.32
CA LEU A 7 4.17 -21.03 0.07
C LEU A 7 3.03 -20.67 1.04
N GLY A 8 2.11 -19.81 0.60
CA GLY A 8 0.89 -19.43 1.31
C GLY A 8 -0.06 -20.60 1.54
N ASN A 9 -0.33 -21.39 0.49
CA ASN A 9 -1.16 -22.59 0.58
C ASN A 9 -0.54 -23.68 1.48
N ARG A 10 0.80 -23.69 1.62
CA ARG A 10 1.53 -24.56 2.55
C ARG A 10 1.59 -24.02 3.99
N GLY A 11 1.02 -22.84 4.26
CA GLY A 11 0.99 -22.21 5.59
C GLY A 11 2.37 -21.76 6.09
N ILE A 12 3.35 -21.57 5.21
CA ILE A 12 4.74 -21.27 5.61
C ILE A 12 4.84 -19.90 6.28
N PHE A 13 4.07 -18.92 5.82
CA PHE A 13 3.99 -17.57 6.39
C PHE A 13 3.45 -17.58 7.83
N LEU A 14 2.49 -18.45 8.14
CA LEU A 14 1.97 -18.63 9.50
C LEU A 14 3.00 -19.28 10.44
N LYS A 15 3.78 -20.24 9.93
CA LYS A 15 4.78 -20.97 10.75
C LYS A 15 5.97 -20.09 11.15
N HIS A 16 6.28 -19.07 10.34
CA HIS A 16 7.48 -18.26 10.51
C HIS A 16 7.15 -16.77 10.66
N THR A 17 6.05 -16.41 11.32
CA THR A 17 5.66 -15.00 11.56
C THR A 17 6.76 -14.18 12.27
N ARG A 18 7.68 -14.83 13.00
CA ARG A 18 8.85 -14.22 13.65
C ARG A 18 9.97 -13.83 12.69
N TRP A 19 10.18 -14.58 11.60
CA TRP A 19 11.34 -14.47 10.71
C TRP A 19 10.98 -14.07 9.27
N LEU A 20 9.93 -14.69 8.72
CA LEU A 20 9.28 -14.32 7.45
C LEU A 20 8.26 -13.21 7.70
N SER A 21 8.68 -12.14 8.39
CA SER A 21 7.80 -11.01 8.63
C SER A 21 7.46 -10.36 7.28
N ASN A 22 6.20 -10.00 7.06
CA ASN A 22 5.77 -9.23 5.88
C ASN A 22 6.50 -7.87 5.76
N LEU A 23 7.31 -7.48 6.75
CA LEU A 23 8.28 -6.39 6.65
C LEU A 23 9.29 -6.70 5.54
N ALA A 24 9.73 -7.96 5.39
CA ALA A 24 10.60 -8.36 4.29
C ALA A 24 9.88 -8.23 2.94
N GLY A 25 8.59 -8.54 2.84
CA GLY A 25 7.80 -8.33 1.62
C GLY A 25 7.61 -6.84 1.28
N PHE A 26 7.28 -6.03 2.27
CA PHE A 26 7.15 -4.58 2.13
C PHE A 26 8.49 -3.92 1.79
N ILE A 27 9.56 -4.28 2.50
CA ILE A 27 10.94 -3.84 2.22
C ILE A 27 11.35 -4.32 0.83
N LEU A 28 11.13 -5.57 0.47
CA LEU A 28 11.53 -6.06 -0.85
C LEU A 28 10.80 -5.30 -1.96
N VAL A 29 9.48 -5.14 -1.87
CA VAL A 29 8.70 -4.51 -2.94
C VAL A 29 8.87 -2.99 -2.98
N LEU A 30 9.26 -2.33 -1.88
CA LEU A 30 9.64 -0.91 -1.93
C LEU A 30 11.11 -0.69 -2.24
N ALA A 31 12.01 -1.35 -1.51
CA ALA A 31 13.45 -1.20 -1.67
C ALA A 31 13.94 -1.69 -3.03
N PHE A 32 13.39 -2.77 -3.59
CA PHE A 32 13.84 -3.26 -4.90
C PHE A 32 13.59 -2.21 -6.00
N PRO A 33 12.38 -1.67 -6.20
CA PRO A 33 12.16 -0.56 -7.12
C PRO A 33 12.96 0.69 -6.77
N THR A 34 13.02 1.09 -5.50
CA THR A 34 13.77 2.30 -5.11
C THR A 34 15.27 2.16 -5.41
N VAL A 35 15.86 0.99 -5.19
CA VAL A 35 17.27 0.71 -5.51
C VAL A 35 17.45 0.59 -7.02
N LEU A 36 16.60 -0.16 -7.71
CA LEU A 36 16.70 -0.37 -9.16
C LEU A 36 16.58 0.93 -9.94
N PHE A 37 15.54 1.73 -9.66
CA PHE A 37 15.29 3.02 -10.32
C PHE A 37 16.15 4.15 -9.74
N GLY A 38 16.67 3.99 -8.53
CA GLY A 38 17.57 4.96 -7.91
C GLY A 38 19.00 4.88 -8.42
N ALA A 39 19.50 3.65 -8.65
CA ALA A 39 20.91 3.36 -8.96
C ALA A 39 21.22 3.20 -10.45
N ILE A 40 20.22 3.02 -11.31
CA ILE A 40 20.41 2.82 -12.75
C ILE A 40 19.77 3.99 -13.50
N ASP A 41 20.60 4.82 -14.14
CA ASP A 41 20.15 6.03 -14.85
C ASP A 41 19.13 5.71 -15.95
N VAL A 42 19.39 4.67 -16.75
CA VAL A 42 18.46 4.22 -17.80
C VAL A 42 17.10 3.81 -17.22
N ALA A 43 17.10 3.16 -16.05
CA ALA A 43 15.86 2.74 -15.39
C ALA A 43 15.12 3.96 -14.83
N ARG A 44 15.83 4.95 -14.30
CA ARG A 44 15.28 6.22 -13.83
C ARG A 44 14.64 7.00 -14.98
N GLU A 45 15.32 7.14 -16.10
CA GLU A 45 14.81 7.82 -17.30
C GLU A 45 13.56 7.12 -17.84
N GLY A 46 13.60 5.78 -17.93
CA GLY A 46 12.43 5.00 -18.31
C GLY A 46 11.24 5.18 -17.36
N LEU A 47 11.50 5.27 -16.05
CA LEU A 47 10.47 5.54 -15.05
C LEU A 47 9.87 6.94 -15.21
N LEU A 48 10.71 7.96 -15.40
CA LEU A 48 10.27 9.34 -15.62
C LEU A 48 9.47 9.49 -16.92
N LEU A 49 9.88 8.80 -17.98
CA LEU A 49 9.16 8.75 -19.24
C LEU A 49 7.79 8.06 -19.07
N ALA A 50 7.74 6.91 -18.39
CA ALA A 50 6.47 6.28 -18.07
C ALA A 50 5.56 7.19 -17.22
N ALA A 51 6.15 7.93 -16.28
CA ALA A 51 5.44 8.85 -15.40
C ALA A 51 4.88 10.05 -16.17
N SER A 52 5.61 10.60 -17.15
CA SER A 52 5.14 11.73 -17.96
C SER A 52 3.95 11.36 -18.86
N HIS A 53 3.88 10.10 -19.31
CA HIS A 53 2.76 9.58 -20.12
C HIS A 53 1.54 9.12 -19.31
N THR A 54 1.65 8.98 -18.00
CA THR A 54 0.52 8.57 -17.14
C THR A 54 -0.21 9.79 -16.61
N SER A 55 -1.51 9.93 -16.82
CA SER A 55 -2.26 11.10 -16.35
C SER A 55 -2.45 11.09 -14.82
N ASN A 56 -2.60 12.27 -14.19
CA ASN A 56 -2.89 12.35 -12.75
C ASN A 56 -4.21 11.64 -12.42
N LEU A 57 -5.20 11.76 -13.30
CA LEU A 57 -6.48 11.05 -13.19
C LEU A 57 -6.28 9.53 -13.12
N GLN A 58 -5.40 8.95 -13.95
CA GLN A 58 -5.10 7.51 -13.90
C GLN A 58 -4.43 7.12 -12.57
N LEU A 59 -3.48 7.93 -12.10
CA LEU A 59 -2.76 7.68 -10.85
C LEU A 59 -3.69 7.75 -9.62
N VAL A 60 -4.57 8.74 -9.56
CA VAL A 60 -5.55 8.87 -8.48
C VAL A 60 -6.59 7.75 -8.55
N SER A 61 -7.17 7.50 -9.73
CA SER A 61 -8.24 6.51 -9.89
C SER A 61 -7.81 5.09 -9.57
N PHE A 62 -6.53 4.76 -9.76
CA PHE A 62 -5.97 3.47 -9.34
C PHE A 62 -6.20 3.19 -7.85
N HIS A 63 -6.19 4.22 -7.00
CA HIS A 63 -6.38 4.06 -5.56
C HIS A 63 -7.85 3.80 -5.16
N VAL A 64 -8.83 3.95 -6.05
CA VAL A 64 -10.23 3.57 -5.79
C VAL A 64 -10.35 2.07 -5.53
N LEU A 65 -9.48 1.25 -6.14
CA LEU A 65 -9.44 -0.20 -5.91
C LEU A 65 -9.19 -0.57 -4.44
N ARG A 66 -8.66 0.36 -3.62
CA ARG A 66 -8.47 0.16 -2.17
C ARG A 66 -9.79 0.03 -1.40
N LEU A 67 -10.93 0.37 -1.99
CA LEU A 67 -12.25 0.09 -1.39
C LEU A 67 -12.47 -1.39 -1.08
N LEU A 68 -11.74 -2.29 -1.73
CA LEU A 68 -11.72 -3.72 -1.42
C LEU A 68 -11.28 -4.03 0.03
N ALA A 69 -10.65 -3.08 0.73
CA ALA A 69 -10.36 -3.18 2.16
C ALA A 69 -11.61 -3.37 3.03
N ILE A 70 -12.82 -3.12 2.50
CA ILE A 70 -14.09 -3.43 3.17
C ILE A 70 -14.18 -4.92 3.57
N GLY A 71 -13.49 -5.81 2.84
CA GLY A 71 -13.39 -7.22 3.20
C GLY A 71 -12.82 -7.44 4.61
N ALA A 72 -11.89 -6.61 5.08
CA ALA A 72 -11.35 -6.71 6.43
C ALA A 72 -12.33 -6.21 7.50
N VAL A 73 -13.15 -5.19 7.19
CA VAL A 73 -14.23 -4.74 8.08
C VAL A 73 -15.31 -5.84 8.21
N ILE A 74 -15.70 -6.46 7.10
CA ILE A 74 -16.63 -7.60 7.10
C ILE A 74 -16.08 -8.73 7.96
N LYS A 75 -14.79 -9.05 7.84
CA LYS A 75 -14.14 -10.08 8.65
C LYS A 75 -14.11 -9.75 10.14
N TYR A 76 -13.97 -8.48 10.52
CA TYR A 76 -14.10 -8.06 11.91
C TYR A 76 -15.53 -8.27 12.44
N ILE A 77 -16.55 -7.87 11.67
CA ILE A 77 -17.96 -8.08 12.03
C ILE A 77 -18.26 -9.58 12.21
N GLN A 78 -17.59 -10.45 11.44
CA GLN A 78 -17.69 -11.91 11.55
C GLN A 78 -16.85 -12.51 12.70
N GLY A 79 -16.16 -11.69 13.50
CA GLY A 79 -15.30 -12.16 14.60
C GLY A 79 -14.01 -12.85 14.15
N GLN A 80 -13.57 -12.62 12.90
CA GLN A 80 -12.38 -13.25 12.31
C GLN A 80 -11.12 -12.37 12.40
N LEU A 81 -11.29 -11.07 12.61
CA LEU A 81 -10.19 -10.11 12.79
C LEU A 81 -10.42 -9.29 14.05
N PRO A 82 -9.36 -8.80 14.70
CA PRO A 82 -9.50 -7.97 15.89
C PRO A 82 -9.79 -6.51 15.53
N LEU A 83 -10.37 -5.80 16.50
CA LEU A 83 -10.78 -4.39 16.34
C LEU A 83 -9.57 -3.47 16.03
N HIS A 84 -8.41 -3.68 16.66
CA HIS A 84 -7.25 -2.82 16.42
C HIS A 84 -6.78 -2.86 14.96
N PHE A 85 -6.95 -3.99 14.27
CA PHE A 85 -6.66 -4.11 12.84
C PHE A 85 -7.60 -3.27 11.96
N VAL A 86 -8.86 -3.14 12.37
CA VAL A 86 -9.80 -2.24 11.67
C VAL A 86 -9.46 -0.79 11.97
N ILE A 87 -9.26 -0.43 13.23
CA ILE A 87 -9.02 0.97 13.63
C ILE A 87 -7.72 1.51 13.03
N LEU A 88 -6.63 0.72 13.08
CA LEU A 88 -5.32 1.16 12.62
C LEU A 88 -5.10 0.87 11.13
N GLY A 89 -5.70 -0.19 10.60
CA GLY A 89 -5.49 -0.64 9.22
C GLY A 89 -6.63 -0.25 8.30
N SER A 90 -7.71 -1.02 8.33
CA SER A 90 -8.76 -0.97 7.30
C SER A 90 -9.61 0.30 7.32
N GLY A 91 -9.79 0.92 8.49
CA GLY A 91 -10.54 2.17 8.63
C GLY A 91 -9.86 3.32 7.90
N PRO A 92 -8.61 3.67 8.24
CA PRO A 92 -7.84 4.68 7.51
C PRO A 92 -7.71 4.38 6.01
N ASP A 93 -7.51 3.11 5.64
CA ASP A 93 -7.42 2.69 4.23
C ASP A 93 -8.73 2.93 3.47
N LEU A 94 -9.88 2.62 4.06
CA LEU A 94 -11.20 2.87 3.47
C LEU A 94 -11.53 4.36 3.37
N LEU A 95 -11.20 5.15 4.39
CA LEU A 95 -11.39 6.60 4.35
C LEU A 95 -10.55 7.22 3.23
N PHE A 96 -9.30 6.77 3.10
CA PHE A 96 -8.44 7.23 2.01
C PHE A 96 -8.97 6.77 0.64
N ALA A 97 -9.42 5.52 0.52
CA ALA A 97 -10.01 5.00 -0.72
C ALA A 97 -11.27 5.78 -1.12
N ALA A 98 -12.12 6.13 -0.16
CA ALA A 98 -13.27 7.01 -0.39
C ALA A 98 -12.85 8.41 -0.85
N SER A 99 -11.78 8.96 -0.26
CA SER A 99 -11.19 10.21 -0.76
C SER A 99 -10.69 10.07 -2.19
N ALA A 100 -10.14 8.92 -2.59
CA ALA A 100 -9.69 8.68 -3.96
C ALA A 100 -10.84 8.75 -4.97
N VAL A 101 -12.05 8.29 -4.60
CA VAL A 101 -13.25 8.46 -5.44
C VAL A 101 -13.54 9.95 -5.65
N GLY A 102 -13.55 10.73 -4.57
CA GLY A 102 -13.78 12.17 -4.64
C GLY A 102 -12.72 12.89 -5.46
N VAL A 103 -11.44 12.64 -5.21
CA VAL A 103 -10.31 13.24 -5.95
C VAL A 103 -10.34 12.83 -7.41
N THR A 104 -10.71 11.59 -7.74
CA THR A 104 -10.86 11.14 -9.14
C THR A 104 -11.95 11.93 -9.87
N ILE A 105 -13.10 12.13 -9.22
CA ILE A 105 -14.21 12.91 -9.80
C ILE A 105 -13.79 14.37 -9.98
N LEU A 106 -13.16 14.96 -8.97
CA LEU A 106 -12.71 16.35 -9.04
C LEU A 106 -11.68 16.55 -10.16
N GLU A 107 -10.64 15.72 -10.22
CA GLU A 107 -9.60 15.75 -11.26
C GLU A 107 -10.17 15.56 -12.67
N ALA A 108 -11.21 14.74 -12.82
CA ALA A 108 -11.90 14.53 -14.10
C ALA A 108 -12.69 15.76 -14.55
N THR A 109 -13.16 16.59 -13.62
CA THR A 109 -13.94 17.80 -13.92
C THR A 109 -13.07 19.05 -14.06
N ALA A 110 -12.02 19.18 -13.26
CA ALA A 110 -11.08 20.29 -13.27
C ALA A 110 -9.72 19.81 -12.74
N PRO A 111 -8.60 20.12 -13.43
CA PRO A 111 -7.27 19.74 -12.95
C PRO A 111 -7.01 20.30 -11.56
N LEU A 112 -6.64 19.40 -10.63
CA LEU A 112 -6.29 19.78 -9.27
C LEU A 112 -4.88 20.37 -9.22
N GLY A 113 -4.68 21.24 -8.22
CA GLY A 113 -3.37 21.83 -7.96
C GLY A 113 -2.33 20.75 -7.62
N GLN A 114 -1.11 20.95 -8.11
CA GLN A 114 0.01 20.05 -7.89
C GLN A 114 0.30 19.85 -6.39
N ASP A 115 0.27 20.92 -5.59
CA ASP A 115 0.51 20.86 -4.15
C ASP A 115 -0.51 19.97 -3.42
N PHE A 116 -1.78 20.06 -3.82
CA PHE A 116 -2.83 19.20 -3.29
C PHE A 116 -2.54 17.73 -3.59
N LEU A 117 -2.19 17.41 -4.84
CA LEU A 117 -1.87 16.03 -5.24
C LEU A 117 -0.64 15.48 -4.51
N ILE A 118 0.40 16.31 -4.31
CA ILE A 118 1.60 15.92 -3.53
C ILE A 118 1.20 15.56 -2.10
N VAL A 119 0.49 16.45 -1.40
CA VAL A 119 0.04 16.19 -0.02
C VAL A 119 -0.85 14.96 0.04
N TRP A 120 -1.79 14.82 -0.90
CA TRP A 120 -2.71 13.69 -0.95
C TRP A 120 -1.98 12.35 -1.14
N HIS A 121 -0.99 12.29 -2.05
CA HIS A 121 -0.21 11.06 -2.23
C HIS A 121 0.71 10.76 -1.04
N ILE A 122 1.29 11.77 -0.37
CA ILE A 122 2.07 11.57 0.86
C ILE A 122 1.20 10.97 1.95
N VAL A 123 0.03 11.56 2.22
CA VAL A 123 -0.92 11.04 3.21
C VAL A 123 -1.31 9.60 2.88
N GLY A 124 -1.66 9.33 1.61
CA GLY A 124 -2.06 8.00 1.16
C GLY A 124 -0.99 6.91 1.30
N PHE A 125 0.29 7.28 1.15
CA PHE A 125 1.42 6.39 1.40
C PHE A 125 1.52 6.02 2.88
N PHE A 126 1.38 7.00 3.78
CA PHE A 126 1.51 6.76 5.23
C PHE A 126 0.36 5.94 5.83
N VAL A 127 -0.83 5.94 5.20
CA VAL A 127 -1.98 5.14 5.64
C VAL A 127 -1.66 3.64 5.74
N PHE A 128 -0.76 3.09 4.92
CA PHE A 128 -0.43 1.66 4.94
C PHE A 128 0.30 1.20 6.21
N PHE A 129 1.01 2.11 6.88
CA PHE A 129 1.80 1.74 8.06
C PHE A 129 0.91 1.26 9.21
N GLY A 130 -0.30 1.82 9.35
CA GLY A 130 -1.22 1.42 10.41
C GLY A 130 -1.62 -0.05 10.31
N ALA A 131 -1.98 -0.53 9.11
CA ALA A 131 -2.28 -1.95 8.87
C ALA A 131 -1.05 -2.84 9.09
N GLY A 132 0.11 -2.41 8.59
CA GLY A 132 1.38 -3.13 8.73
C GLY A 132 1.78 -3.33 10.19
N ILE A 133 1.77 -2.25 10.97
CA ILE A 133 2.09 -2.25 12.40
C ILE A 133 1.07 -3.11 13.17
N SER A 134 -0.22 -2.86 12.96
CA SER A 134 -1.30 -3.57 13.64
C SER A 134 -1.27 -5.08 13.42
N MET A 135 -0.82 -5.52 12.24
CA MET A 135 -0.67 -6.94 11.94
C MET A 135 0.36 -7.61 12.86
N PHE A 136 1.48 -6.95 13.15
CA PHE A 136 2.55 -7.51 14.00
C PHE A 136 2.20 -7.52 15.49
N PHE A 137 1.31 -6.62 15.91
CA PHE A 137 0.91 -6.48 17.30
C PHE A 137 0.15 -7.69 17.87
N SER A 138 -0.56 -8.48 17.05
CA SER A 138 -1.36 -9.62 17.54
C SER A 138 -0.86 -11.01 17.12
N VAL A 139 -0.01 -11.12 16.09
CA VAL A 139 0.60 -12.42 15.73
C VAL A 139 1.82 -12.74 16.60
N PRO A 140 2.22 -14.02 16.73
CA PRO A 140 3.49 -14.40 17.35
C PRO A 140 4.71 -13.78 16.62
N SER A 141 5.09 -12.58 17.03
CA SER A 141 6.22 -11.79 16.51
C SER A 141 7.02 -11.16 17.66
N LEU A 142 8.17 -10.54 17.33
CA LEU A 142 8.95 -9.77 18.31
C LEU A 142 8.21 -8.53 18.84
N PHE A 143 7.20 -8.06 18.11
CA PHE A 143 6.42 -6.85 18.42
C PHE A 143 5.02 -7.17 18.94
N ARG A 144 4.76 -8.41 19.36
CA ARG A 144 3.45 -8.82 19.85
C ARG A 144 3.14 -8.10 21.17
N ILE A 145 2.03 -7.37 21.19
CA ILE A 145 1.50 -6.66 22.36
C ILE A 145 0.08 -7.13 22.72
N TYR A 146 -0.68 -7.64 21.74
CA TYR A 146 -2.02 -8.19 21.96
C TYR A 146 -1.96 -9.72 21.99
N HIS A 147 -2.61 -10.31 23.00
CA HIS A 147 -2.63 -11.75 23.24
C HIS A 147 -4.01 -12.38 23.03
N ASP A 148 -5.05 -11.56 22.85
CA ASP A 148 -6.42 -12.00 22.70
C ASP A 148 -6.69 -12.61 21.31
N LYS A 149 -7.77 -13.40 21.23
CA LYS A 149 -8.33 -13.92 19.98
C LYS A 149 -9.62 -13.16 19.61
N PRO A 150 -9.94 -12.99 18.31
CA PRO A 150 -9.12 -13.36 17.15
C PRO A 150 -7.85 -12.52 17.02
N ASP A 151 -6.78 -13.09 16.45
CA ASP A 151 -5.57 -12.36 16.12
C ASP A 151 -5.52 -12.03 14.61
N THR A 152 -4.42 -11.42 14.16
CA THR A 152 -4.19 -11.06 12.75
C THR A 152 -3.56 -12.20 11.93
N SER A 153 -3.53 -13.44 12.45
CA SER A 153 -2.95 -14.58 11.73
C SER A 153 -3.67 -14.87 10.40
N LEU A 154 -4.97 -14.56 10.32
CA LEU A 154 -5.75 -14.67 9.10
C LEU A 154 -5.14 -13.89 7.93
N VAL A 155 -4.46 -12.76 8.20
CA VAL A 155 -3.79 -11.93 7.18
C VAL A 155 -2.68 -12.70 6.46
N PHE A 156 -2.15 -13.76 7.08
CA PHE A 156 -1.10 -14.63 6.53
C PHE A 156 -1.65 -15.87 5.82
N GLN A 157 -2.97 -16.00 5.71
CA GLN A 157 -3.63 -17.11 5.02
C GLN A 157 -4.10 -16.69 3.63
N PHE A 158 -4.10 -17.63 2.68
CA PHE A 158 -4.61 -17.37 1.35
C PHE A 158 -6.14 -17.19 1.43
N PRO A 159 -6.75 -16.25 0.68
CA PRO A 159 -6.12 -15.30 -0.26
C PRO A 159 -5.58 -14.01 0.39
N MET A 160 -5.83 -13.79 1.68
CA MET A 160 -5.55 -12.52 2.36
C MET A 160 -4.05 -12.15 2.41
N LEU A 161 -3.16 -13.14 2.38
CA LEU A 161 -1.71 -12.92 2.30
C LEU A 161 -1.26 -12.18 1.04
N LEU A 162 -2.08 -12.15 -0.01
CA LEU A 162 -1.79 -11.37 -1.22
C LEU A 162 -1.79 -9.86 -0.92
N ALA A 163 -2.59 -9.41 0.06
CA ALA A 163 -2.67 -8.00 0.41
C ALA A 163 -1.33 -7.44 0.90
N PRO A 164 -0.73 -7.94 2.01
CA PRO A 164 0.54 -7.41 2.49
C PRO A 164 1.74 -7.73 1.59
N ASN A 165 1.66 -8.75 0.72
CA ASN A 165 2.79 -9.17 -0.12
C ASN A 165 2.77 -8.58 -1.54
N PHE A 166 1.62 -8.13 -2.04
CA PHE A 166 1.49 -7.59 -3.39
C PHE A 166 0.64 -6.33 -3.44
N THR A 167 -0.63 -6.41 -3.03
CA THR A 167 -1.59 -5.33 -3.24
C THR A 167 -1.20 -4.04 -2.51
N VAL A 168 -0.86 -4.14 -1.22
CA VAL A 168 -0.46 -2.99 -0.40
C VAL A 168 0.85 -2.38 -0.92
N PRO A 169 1.93 -3.16 -1.14
CA PRO A 169 3.14 -2.61 -1.75
C PRO A 169 2.92 -2.00 -3.14
N LEU A 170 2.06 -2.59 -3.98
CA LEU A 170 1.73 -2.03 -5.30
C LEU A 170 1.06 -0.66 -5.19
N PHE A 171 0.11 -0.49 -4.26
CA PHE A 171 -0.48 0.84 -4.04
C PHE A 171 0.52 1.82 -3.44
N ALA A 172 1.40 1.39 -2.53
CA ALA A 172 2.47 2.23 -2.01
C ALA A 172 3.42 2.69 -3.12
N LEU A 173 3.79 1.80 -4.05
CA LEU A 173 4.56 2.15 -5.24
C LEU A 173 3.83 3.14 -6.14
N ALA A 174 2.51 3.01 -6.32
CA ALA A 174 1.73 3.97 -7.09
C ALA A 174 1.78 5.39 -6.50
N HIS A 175 1.75 5.52 -5.16
CA HIS A 175 1.99 6.82 -4.50
C HIS A 175 3.39 7.35 -4.77
N VAL A 176 4.43 6.53 -4.61
CA VAL A 176 5.82 6.94 -4.88
C VAL A 176 5.99 7.36 -6.34
N PHE A 177 5.42 6.61 -7.27
CA PHE A 177 5.47 6.91 -8.70
C PHE A 177 4.80 8.25 -9.04
N ALA A 178 3.61 8.51 -8.46
CA ALA A 178 2.94 9.79 -8.61
C ALA A 178 3.77 10.96 -8.01
N LEU A 179 4.40 10.75 -6.86
CA LEU A 179 5.27 11.75 -6.25
C LEU A 179 6.50 12.05 -7.12
N VAL A 180 7.15 11.02 -7.69
CA VAL A 180 8.26 11.21 -8.63
C VAL A 180 7.82 12.05 -9.84
N LYS A 181 6.63 11.78 -10.40
CA LYS A 181 6.06 12.58 -11.48
C LYS A 181 5.86 14.05 -11.08
N LEU A 182 5.22 14.28 -9.94
CA LEU A 182 4.84 15.62 -9.47
C LEU A 182 6.09 16.43 -9.10
N PHE A 183 7.06 15.85 -8.41
CA PHE A 183 8.33 16.54 -8.11
C PHE A 183 9.20 16.76 -9.36
N GLY A 184 9.18 15.84 -10.32
CA GLY A 184 9.86 16.01 -11.61
C GLY A 184 9.34 17.21 -12.40
N HIS A 185 8.02 17.44 -12.41
CA HIS A 185 7.43 18.65 -13.00
C HIS A 185 7.82 19.94 -12.26
N PHE A 186 7.91 19.89 -10.92
CA PHE A 186 8.28 21.05 -10.11
C PHE A 186 9.65 21.62 -10.48
N ASN A 187 10.63 20.75 -10.75
CA ASN A 187 12.00 21.16 -11.09
C ASN A 187 12.13 21.76 -12.49
N HIS A 188 11.24 21.43 -13.44
CA HIS A 188 11.26 22.01 -14.79
C HIS A 188 10.53 23.37 -14.88
N VAL A 189 9.67 23.71 -13.92
CA VAL A 189 8.97 25.01 -13.88
C VAL A 189 9.80 26.08 -13.17
N LEU A 190 10.73 25.69 -12.29
CA LEU A 190 11.57 26.61 -11.51
C LEU A 190 12.96 26.89 -12.09
N ILE A 191 13.32 26.25 -13.21
CA ILE A 191 14.52 26.58 -13.97
C ILE A 191 14.06 27.04 -15.37
N PRO A 192 13.83 28.36 -15.57
CA PRO A 192 13.64 28.93 -16.90
C PRO A 192 14.92 28.86 -17.74
#